data_AF-A0AAV8ZR76-F1
#
_entry.id   AF-A0AAV8ZR76-F1
#
_cell.length_a   1.000
_cell.length_b   1.000
_cell.length_c   1.000
_cell.angle_alpha   90.00
_cell.angle_beta   90.00
_cell.angle_gamma   90.00
#
_symmetry.space_group_name_H-M   'P 1'
#
loop_
_entity.id
_entity.type
_entity.pdbx_description
1 polymer ?
#
loop_
_entity_poly.entity_id
_entity_poly.type
_entity_poly.pdbx_seq_one_letter_code
_entity_poly.pdbx_strand_id
1 'polypeptide(L)' 'MYKFTEGWVEFERKSIAKKDAALLNNIQVNNRKKSKQYDYIWNNKYLSNFKWTHLHERLAYEKAARKFRAASGK' A
#
# COMPACT_ATOMS: atom_id res chain seq x y z
N MET A 1 -9.40 16.82 1.79
CA MET A 1 -8.10 16.18 2.07
C MET A 1 -8.37 14.70 2.35
N TYR A 2 -7.78 13.79 1.57
CA TYR A 2 -7.89 12.36 1.88
C TYR A 2 -7.04 12.08 3.13
N LYS A 3 -7.59 11.32 4.09
CA LYS A 3 -6.83 10.94 5.30
C LYS A 3 -5.71 9.93 4.99
N PHE A 4 -5.81 9.23 3.87
CA PHE A 4 -4.87 8.20 3.43
C PHE A 4 -4.72 8.26 1.91
N THR A 5 -3.49 8.09 1.43
CA THR A 5 -3.13 8.09 -0.01
C THR A 5 -2.62 6.73 -0.49
N GLU A 6 -2.31 5.82 0.43
CA GLU A 6 -1.71 4.50 0.17
C GLU A 6 -2.38 3.44 1.03
N GLY A 7 -2.32 2.18 0.59
CA GLY A 7 -2.92 1.05 1.29
C GLY A 7 -2.38 -0.29 0.81
N TRP A 8 -2.74 -1.34 1.55
CA TRP A 8 -2.35 -2.71 1.27
C TRP A 8 -3.59 -3.55 0.94
N VAL A 9 -3.47 -4.45 -0.04
CA VAL A 9 -4.53 -5.38 -0.43
C VAL A 9 -3.92 -6.78 -0.47
N GLU A 10 -4.54 -7.72 0.23
CA GLU A 10 -4.18 -9.14 0.16
C GLU A 10 -5.19 -9.88 -0.71
N PHE A 11 -4.68 -10.78 -1.55
CA PHE A 11 -5.48 -11.61 -2.43
C PHE A 11 -5.29 -13.07 -2.06
N GLU A 12 -6.38 -13.83 -2.11
CA GLU A 12 -6.36 -15.27 -1.88
C GLU A 12 -5.54 -16.02 -2.95
N ARG A 13 -5.63 -15.58 -4.22
CA ARG A 13 -4.94 -16.21 -5.35
C ARG A 13 -3.83 -15.34 -5.91
N LYS A 14 -2.62 -15.89 -5.97
CA LYS A 14 -1.42 -15.26 -6.54
C LYS A 14 -1.61 -14.79 -7.99
N SER A 15 -2.33 -15.55 -8.81
CA SER A 15 -2.59 -15.21 -10.21
C SER A 15 -3.41 -13.93 -10.35
N ILE A 16 -4.41 -13.75 -9.47
CA ILE A 16 -5.26 -12.55 -9.45
C ILE A 16 -4.45 -11.34 -8.99
N ALA A 17 -3.69 -11.46 -7.90
CA ALA A 17 -2.83 -10.38 -7.40
C ALA A 17 -1.87 -9.84 -8.49
N LYS A 18 -1.24 -10.76 -9.23
CA LYS A 18 -0.33 -10.39 -10.34
C LYS A 18 -1.08 -9.70 -11.47
N LYS A 19 -2.23 -10.25 -11.88
CA LYS A 19 -3.04 -9.70 -12.96
C LYS A 19 -3.53 -8.29 -12.62
N ASP A 20 -4.05 -8.09 -11.41
CA ASP A 20 -4.59 -6.80 -10.98
C ASP A 20 -3.49 -5.75 -10.85
N ALA A 21 -2.33 -6.11 -10.27
CA ALA A 21 -1.20 -5.21 -10.22
C ALA A 21 -0.74 -4.79 -11.62
N ALA A 22 -0.64 -5.72 -12.57
CA ALA A 22 -0.26 -5.41 -13.95
C ALA A 22 -1.33 -4.59 -14.69
N LEU A 23 -2.61 -4.90 -14.47
CA LEU A 23 -3.73 -4.25 -15.15
C LEU A 23 -3.93 -2.82 -14.66
N LEU A 24 -3.81 -2.58 -13.35
CA LEU A 24 -4.16 -1.29 -12.76
C LEU A 24 -2.95 -0.36 -12.64
N ASN A 25 -1.72 -0.88 -12.56
CA ASN A 25 -0.55 -0.02 -12.41
C ASN A 25 -0.43 0.95 -13.60
N ASN A 26 -0.16 2.21 -13.31
CA ASN A 26 -0.13 3.32 -14.27
C ASN A 26 -1.46 3.63 -14.97
N ILE A 27 -2.59 3.12 -14.48
CA ILE A 27 -3.92 3.46 -15.00
C ILE A 27 -4.56 4.58 -14.19
N GLN A 28 -5.29 5.47 -14.88
CA GLN A 28 -6.07 6.53 -14.26
C GLN A 28 -7.13 5.95 -13.31
N VAL A 29 -7.23 6.51 -12.10
CA VAL A 29 -8.13 5.99 -11.06
C VAL A 29 -9.60 6.20 -11.42
N ASN A 30 -9.93 7.32 -12.08
CA ASN A 30 -11.30 7.63 -12.44
C ASN A 30 -11.38 8.31 -13.80
N ASN A 31 -12.29 7.86 -14.66
CA ASN A 31 -12.51 8.43 -15.99
C ASN A 31 -13.49 9.61 -16.01
N ARG A 32 -14.14 9.94 -14.88
CA ARG A 32 -15.09 11.05 -14.78
C ARG A 32 -14.35 12.36 -14.49
N LYS A 33 -14.38 13.32 -15.42
CA LYS A 33 -13.73 14.64 -15.30
C LYS A 33 -14.08 15.43 -14.03
N LYS A 34 -15.27 15.23 -13.47
CA LYS A 34 -15.71 15.89 -12.22
C LYS A 34 -15.25 15.16 -10.95
N SER A 35 -14.61 14.01 -11.08
CA SER A 35 -14.15 13.23 -9.95
C SER A 35 -12.92 13.87 -9.33
N LYS A 36 -12.85 13.87 -8.00
CA LYS A 36 -11.67 14.35 -7.26
C LYS A 36 -10.43 13.48 -7.51
N GLN A 37 -10.60 12.30 -8.07
CA GLN A 37 -9.54 11.35 -8.42
C GLN A 37 -9.27 11.31 -9.93
N TYR A 38 -9.77 12.28 -10.71
CA TYR A 38 -9.58 12.28 -12.16
C TYR A 38 -8.08 12.29 -12.51
N ASP A 39 -7.27 13.19 -11.95
CA ASP A 39 -5.84 13.26 -12.26
C ASP A 39 -4.97 12.27 -11.47
N TYR A 40 -5.58 11.31 -10.76
CA TYR A 40 -4.85 10.34 -9.95
C TYR A 40 -4.53 9.10 -10.79
N ILE A 41 -3.33 8.57 -10.59
CA ILE A 41 -2.83 7.36 -11.25
C ILE A 41 -2.62 6.28 -10.18
N TRP A 42 -3.08 5.07 -10.47
CA TRP A 42 -2.77 3.90 -9.66
C TRP A 42 -1.28 3.57 -9.72
N ASN A 43 -0.63 3.46 -8.56
CA ASN A 43 0.73 2.95 -8.43
C ASN A 43 0.67 1.64 -7.63
N ASN A 44 0.70 0.52 -8.35
CA ASN A 44 0.49 -0.81 -7.77
C ASN A 44 1.73 -1.69 -7.99
N LYS A 45 2.17 -2.36 -6.93
CA LYS A 45 3.28 -3.31 -6.99
C LYS A 45 2.86 -4.64 -6.36
N TYR A 46 2.96 -5.72 -7.14
CA TYR A 46 2.83 -7.06 -6.60
C TYR A 46 4.09 -7.46 -5.82
N LEU A 47 3.92 -7.95 -4.59
CA LEU A 47 5.01 -8.46 -3.77
C LEU A 47 4.98 -10.00 -3.75
N SER A 48 6.02 -10.63 -4.30
CA SER A 48 6.16 -12.08 -4.26
C SER A 48 6.55 -12.58 -2.87
N ASN A 49 5.98 -13.72 -2.45
CA ASN A 49 6.29 -14.38 -1.16
C ASN A 49 6.06 -13.47 0.06
N PHE A 50 5.17 -12.49 -0.08
CA PHE A 50 4.79 -11.58 0.97
C PHE A 50 3.39 -11.94 1.48
N LYS A 51 3.20 -11.86 2.80
CA LYS A 51 1.94 -12.13 3.49
C LYS A 51 1.63 -10.99 4.44
N TRP A 52 0.35 -10.83 4.79
CA TRP A 52 -0.10 -9.81 5.74
C TRP A 52 0.61 -9.89 7.11
N THR A 53 1.01 -11.08 7.55
CA THR A 53 1.78 -11.26 8.80
C THR A 53 3.13 -10.53 8.75
N HIS A 54 3.86 -10.61 7.63
CA HIS A 54 5.13 -9.90 7.45
C HIS A 54 4.95 -8.38 7.54
N LEU A 55 3.83 -7.84 7.02
CA LEU A 55 3.49 -6.43 7.15
C LEU A 55 3.27 -6.05 8.61
N HIS A 56 2.47 -6.82 9.33
CA HIS A 56 2.20 -6.55 10.75
C HIS A 56 3.45 -6.61 11.62
N GLU A 57 4.29 -7.62 11.41
CA GLU A 57 5.58 -7.76 12.10
C GLU A 57 6.48 -6.54 11.84
N ARG A 58 6.59 -6.11 10.58
CA ARG A 58 7.38 -4.93 10.20
C ARG A 58 6.86 -3.66 10.87
N LEU A 59 5.54 -3.43 10.86
CA LEU A 59 4.92 -2.27 11.49
C LEU A 59 5.11 -2.27 13.02
N ALA A 60 5.00 -3.44 13.66
CA ALA A 60 5.26 -3.59 15.08
C ALA A 60 6.71 -3.27 15.43
N TYR A 61 7.66 -3.79 14.64
CA TYR A 61 9.08 -3.50 14.78
C TYR A 61 9.38 -2.01 14.61
N GLU A 62 8.88 -1.36 13.55
CA GLU A 62 9.11 0.07 13.31
C GLU A 62 8.55 0.95 14.44
N LYS A 63 7.38 0.58 14.97
CA LYS A 63 6.78 1.28 16.12
C LYS A 63 7.64 1.13 17.38
N ALA A 64 8.18 -0.06 17.64
CA ALA A 64 9.07 -0.32 18.77
C ALA A 64 10.40 0.43 18.62
N ALA A 65 11.03 0.37 17.44
CA ALA A 65 12.26 1.07 17.13
C ALA A 65 12.12 2.60 17.27
N ARG A 66 10.98 3.16 16.84
CA ARG A 66 10.68 4.58 17.04
C ARG A 66 10.58 4.96 18.51
N LYS A 67 9.92 4.13 19.34
CA LYS A 67 9.84 4.35 20.79
C LYS A 67 11.22 4.28 21.45
N PHE A 68 12.05 3.31 21.06
CA PHE A 68 13.40 3.16 21.58
C PHE A 68 14.24 4.41 21.29
N ARG A 69 14.28 4.86 20.03
CA ARG A 69 15.02 6.08 19.63
C ARG A 69 14.57 7.33 20.40
N ALA A 70 13.27 7.48 20.63
CA ALA A 70 12.72 8.60 21.40
C ALA A 70 13.11 8.55 22.89
N ALA A 71 13.32 7.34 23.44
CA ALA A 71 13.71 7.15 24.83
C ALA A 71 15.23 7.28 25.03
N SER A 72 16.04 6.86 24.05
CA SER A 72 17.51 6.93 24.09
C SER A 72 18.10 8.26 23.63
N GLY A 73 17.25 9.19 23.16
CA GLY A 73 17.62 10.58 22.87
C GLY A 73 17.33 11.54 24.04
N LYS A 74 17.11 11.01 25.25
CA LYS A 74 17.12 11.74 26.52
C LYS A 74 18.37 11.40 27.31
#